data_AF-A0A391NK54-F1
#
_entry.id   AF-A0A391NK54-F1
#
_cell.length_a   1.000
_cell.length_b   1.000
_cell.length_c   1.000
_cell.angle_alpha   90.00
_cell.angle_beta   90.00
_cell.angle_gamma   90.00
#
_symmetry.space_group_name_H-M   'P 1'
#
loop_
_entity.id
_entity.type
_entity.pdbx_description
1 polymer ?
#
loop_
_entity_poly.entity_id
_entity_poly.type
_entity_poly.pdbx_seq_one_letter_code
_entity_poly.pdbx_strand_id
1 'polypeptide(L)' 'MWPLYRFNPANEKPLTIDSKAPSRPVTDMLENEVRFTTLMLSNPEEAQRQRNMLTAYVQDQRASLEAMEAAQ' A
#
# COMPACT_ATOMS: atom_id res chain seq x y z
N MET A 1 1.07 0.52 2.59
CA MET A 1 2.14 -0.46 2.32
C MET A 1 1.68 -1.79 2.90
N TRP A 2 1.61 -2.81 2.04
CA TRP A 2 1.07 -4.17 2.25
C TRP A 2 0.02 -4.33 3.38
N PRO A 3 -1.27 -4.05 3.11
CA PRO A 3 -2.31 -4.27 4.10
C PRO A 3 -2.43 -5.76 4.44
N LEU A 4 -2.62 -6.06 5.73
CA LEU A 4 -2.97 -7.39 6.19
C LEU A 4 -4.49 -7.45 6.35
N TYR A 5 -5.10 -8.39 5.64
CA TYR A 5 -6.53 -8.63 5.69
C TYR A 5 -6.80 -10.12 5.47
N ARG A 6 -7.96 -10.57 5.95
CA ARG A 6 -8.45 -11.94 5.76
C ARG A 6 -9.84 -11.91 5.17
N PHE A 7 -10.13 -12.86 4.28
CA PHE A 7 -11.46 -13.08 3.73
C PHE A 7 -11.92 -14.50 4.08
N ASN A 8 -12.99 -14.63 4.86
CA ASN A 8 -13.61 -15.88 5.24
C ASN A 8 -15.12 -15.85 4.92
N PRO A 9 -15.59 -16.50 3.85
CA PRO A 9 -16.99 -16.45 3.44
C PRO A 9 -17.96 -17.11 4.42
N ALA A 10 -17.47 -17.87 5.41
CA ALA A 10 -18.32 -18.46 6.45
C ALA A 10 -18.67 -17.48 7.58
N ASN A 11 -17.97 -16.34 7.69
CA ASN A 11 -18.24 -15.33 8.71
C ASN A 11 -19.39 -14.41 8.27
N GLU A 12 -20.15 -13.87 9.24
CA GLU A 12 -21.16 -12.83 8.98
C GLU A 12 -20.55 -11.58 8.32
N LYS A 13 -19.31 -11.24 8.69
CA LYS A 13 -18.47 -10.24 8.02
C LYS A 13 -17.27 -10.94 7.37
N PRO A 14 -17.31 -11.21 6.06
CA PRO A 14 -16.30 -12.02 5.39
C PRO A 14 -14.90 -11.42 5.40
N LEU A 15 -14.75 -10.12 5.15
CA LEU A 15 -13.48 -9.41 5.13
C LEU A 15 -13.22 -8.74 6.49
N THR A 16 -11.99 -8.92 6.98
CA THR A 16 -11.47 -8.26 8.18
C THR A 16 -10.10 -7.69 7.87
N ILE A 17 -9.87 -6.43 8.22
CA ILE A 17 -8.56 -5.77 8.07
C ILE A 17 -7.78 -5.87 9.38
N ASP A 18 -6.70 -6.67 9.39
CA ASP A 18 -5.89 -6.93 10.58
C ASP A 18 -4.81 -5.86 10.82
N SER A 19 -4.40 -5.14 9.76
CA SER A 19 -3.37 -4.09 9.86
C SER A 19 -3.96 -2.70 10.13
N LYS A 20 -3.29 -1.94 11.01
CA LYS A 20 -3.55 -0.51 11.20
C LYS A 20 -3.23 0.31 9.94
N ALA A 21 -3.73 1.54 9.91
CA ALA A 21 -3.33 2.51 8.88
C ALA A 21 -1.80 2.70 8.87
N PRO A 22 -1.18 2.92 7.68
CA PRO A 22 0.25 3.18 7.58
C PRO A 22 0.66 4.36 8.47
N SER A 23 1.65 4.16 9.33
CA SER A 23 2.18 5.20 10.22
C SER A 23 3.39 5.95 9.66
N ARG A 24 3.96 5.45 8.56
CA ARG A 24 5.11 6.04 7.86
C ARG A 24 4.81 6.23 6.38
N PRO A 25 5.40 7.24 5.72
CA PRO A 25 5.35 7.39 4.28
C PRO A 25 5.89 6.16 3.55
N VAL A 26 5.37 5.89 2.35
CA VAL A 26 5.85 4.79 1.51
C VAL A 26 7.30 5.04 1.05
N THR A 27 7.69 6.31 0.89
CA THR A 27 9.04 6.73 0.51
C THR A 27 10.11 6.20 1.46
N ASP A 28 9.84 6.12 2.76
CA ASP A 28 10.78 5.59 3.75
C ASP A 28 11.19 4.15 3.41
N MET A 29 10.27 3.30 2.96
CA MET A 29 10.61 1.95 2.51
C MET A 29 11.44 1.97 1.23
N LEU A 30 11.03 2.80 0.25
CA LEU A 30 11.69 2.88 -1.06
C LEU A 30 13.14 3.35 -0.96
N GLU A 31 13.47 4.17 0.03
CA GLU A 31 14.82 4.67 0.24
C GLU A 31 15.73 3.67 0.97
N ASN A 32 15.15 2.71 1.69
CA ASN A 32 15.89 1.73 2.49
C ASN A 32 16.16 0.40 1.76
N GLU A 33 15.69 0.23 0.52
CA GLU A 33 15.83 -1.03 -0.21
C GLU A 33 16.51 -0.84 -1.57
N VAL A 34 17.58 -1.62 -1.81
CA VAL A 34 18.41 -1.52 -3.03
C VAL A 34 17.58 -1.66 -4.30
N ARG A 35 16.57 -2.54 -4.31
CA ARG A 35 15.69 -2.77 -5.47
C ARG A 35 14.95 -1.52 -5.95
N PHE A 36 14.79 -0.50 -5.11
CA PHE A 36 14.19 0.77 -5.48
C PHE A 36 15.23 1.88 -5.65
N THR A 37 16.29 1.88 -4.83
CA THR A 37 17.36 2.89 -4.95
C THR A 37 18.18 2.73 -6.22
N THR A 38 18.33 1.52 -6.78
CA THR A 38 18.99 1.32 -8.08
C THR A 38 18.30 2.12 -9.20
N LEU A 39 16.96 2.13 -9.26
CA LEU A 39 16.23 2.92 -10.26
C LEU A 39 16.44 4.42 -10.05
N MET A 40 16.44 4.87 -8.79
CA MET A 40 16.70 6.27 -8.46
C MET A 40 18.07 6.75 -8.92
N LEU A 41 19.09 5.88 -8.87
CA LEU A 41 20.44 6.19 -9.34
C LEU A 41 20.55 6.21 -10.86
N SER A 42 19.89 5.27 -11.55
CA SER A 42 19.99 5.13 -13.00
C SER A 42 19.04 6.05 -13.78
N ASN A 43 17.86 6.35 -13.22
CA ASN A 43 16.84 7.17 -13.86
C ASN A 43 15.97 7.89 -12.79
N PRO A 44 16.44 9.05 -12.28
CA PRO A 44 15.76 9.79 -11.22
C PRO A 44 14.35 10.27 -11.59
N GLU A 45 14.11 10.65 -12.84
CA GLU A 45 12.81 11.16 -13.31
C GLU A 45 11.74 10.06 -13.26
N GLU A 46 12.05 8.89 -13.84
CA GLU A 46 11.13 7.76 -13.81
C GLU A 46 10.93 7.23 -12.38
N ALA A 47 12.00 7.22 -11.56
CA ALA A 47 11.88 6.88 -10.15
C ALA A 47 10.88 7.79 -9.42
N GLN A 48 10.95 9.11 -9.64
CA GLN A 48 10.01 10.05 -9.01
C GLN A 48 8.57 9.83 -9.51
N ARG A 49 8.38 9.57 -10.81
CA ARG A 49 7.07 9.23 -11.38
C ARG A 49 6.46 8.00 -10.71
N GLN A 50 7.24 6.92 -10.60
CA GLN A 50 6.81 5.67 -9.97
C GLN A 50 6.52 5.84 -8.47
N ARG A 51 7.34 6.63 -7.74
CA ARG A 51 7.12 6.97 -6.33
C ARG A 51 5.77 7.66 -6.11
N ASN A 52 5.43 8.63 -6.97
CA ASN A 52 4.16 9.35 -6.89
C ASN A 52 2.99 8.41 -7.17
N MET A 53 3.07 7.58 -8.22
CA MET A 53 2.05 6.59 -8.55
C MET A 53 1.83 5.59 -7.41
N LEU A 54 2.91 5.08 -6.80
CA LEU A 54 2.80 4.13 -5.71
C LEU A 54 2.18 4.76 -4.46
N THR A 55 2.50 6.03 -4.18
CA THR A 55 1.93 6.76 -3.03
C THR A 55 0.41 6.88 -3.17
N ALA A 56 -0.08 7.28 -4.35
CA ALA A 56 -1.50 7.33 -4.65
C ALA A 56 -2.14 5.93 -4.56
N TYR A 57 -1.52 4.92 -5.21
CA TYR A 57 -2.02 3.55 -5.20
C TYR A 57 -2.19 2.99 -3.78
N VAL A 58 -1.25 3.23 -2.88
CA VAL A 58 -1.32 2.74 -1.49
C VAL A 58 -2.47 3.39 -0.72
N GLN A 59 -2.75 4.67 -0.97
CA GLN A 59 -3.88 5.38 -0.37
C GLN A 59 -5.20 4.84 -0.91
N ASP A 60 -5.30 4.68 -2.24
CA ASP A 60 -6.49 4.17 -2.91
C ASP A 60 -6.81 2.72 -2.50
N GLN A 61 -5.78 1.86 -2.42
CA GLN A 61 -5.93 0.47 -1.97
C GLN A 61 -6.46 0.42 -0.53
N ARG A 62 -5.94 1.28 0.36
CA ARG A 62 -6.40 1.33 1.75
C ARG A 62 -7.86 1.78 1.82
N ALA A 63 -8.21 2.86 1.14
CA ALA A 63 -9.58 3.38 1.10
C ALA A 63 -10.56 2.33 0.54
N SER A 64 -10.15 1.59 -0.49
CA SER A 64 -10.96 0.51 -1.08
C SER A 64 -11.24 -0.60 -0.07
N LEU A 65 -10.22 -1.06 0.66
CA LEU A 65 -10.40 -2.10 1.68
C LEU A 65 -11.32 -1.63 2.81
N GLU A 66 -11.15 -0.39 3.29
CA GLU A 66 -12.01 0.18 4.34
C GLU A 66 -13.47 0.33 3.86
N ALA A 67 -13.68 0.74 2.61
CA ALA A 67 -15.01 0.80 2.01
C ALA A 67 -15.65 -0.58 1.89
N MET A 68 -14.89 -1.61 1.51
CA MET A 68 -15.36 -2.99 1.45
C MET A 68 -15.69 -3.54 2.85
N GLU A 69 -14.88 -3.25 3.86
CA GLU A 69 -15.13 -3.65 5.24
C GLU A 69 -16.41 -3.01 5.79
N ALA A 70 -16.65 -1.74 5.48
CA ALA A 70 -17.85 -1.00 5.91
C ALA A 70 -19.14 -1.42 5.18
N ALA A 71 -19.05 -2.01 3.98
CA ALA A 71 -20.19 -2.35 3.14
C ALA A 71 -20.71 -3.80 3.30
N GLN A 72 -20.13 -4.59 4.21
CA GLN A 72 -20.51 -5.99 4.48
C GLN A 72 -21.49 -6.14 5.64
#